data_AF-A0A943M049-F1
#
_entry.id   AF-A0A943M049-F1
#
_cell.length_a   1.000
_cell.length_b   1.000
_cell.length_c   1.000
_cell.angle_alpha   90.00
_cell.angle_beta   90.00
_cell.angle_gamma   90.00
#
_symmetry.space_group_name_H-M   'P 1'
#
loop_
_entity.id
_entity.type
_entity.pdbx_description
1 polymer ?
#
loop_
_entity_poly.entity_id
_entity_poly.type
_entity_poly.pdbx_seq_one_letter_code
_entity_poly.pdbx_strand_id
1 'polypeptide(L)'
;MEVLDQAKHAGIIRTLQAGKDWGRSPSEMLLARPRPWGTVDTLLATALTVWEKTRVCAGCGMPVRVAHDDDADGWFEMRVDTCEACATRDRWTADNKERAPGEVPSLVLDPDFYKHKHEF
;
A
#
# COMPACT_ATOMS: atom_id res chain seq x y z
N MET A 1 5.19 -19.89 12.39
CA MET A 1 5.25 -18.73 11.47
C MET A 1 4.69 -19.17 10.12
N GLU A 2 3.49 -18.69 9.77
CA GLU A 2 2.81 -19.04 8.53
C GLU A 2 3.55 -18.42 7.33
N VAL A 3 3.48 -19.05 6.15
CA VAL A 3 4.32 -18.68 5.00
C VAL A 3 3.96 -17.27 4.50
N LEU A 4 2.68 -16.96 4.31
CA LEU A 4 2.24 -15.68 3.70
C LEU A 4 2.47 -14.45 4.60
N ASP A 5 2.62 -14.63 5.90
CA ASP A 5 2.89 -13.55 6.85
C ASP A 5 4.35 -13.09 6.86
N GLN A 6 5.23 -13.82 6.16
CA GLN A 6 6.66 -13.49 6.12
C GLN A 6 6.87 -12.31 5.17
N ALA A 7 7.69 -11.32 5.59
CA ALA A 7 7.97 -10.12 4.81
C ALA A 7 8.44 -10.42 3.38
N LYS A 8 9.20 -11.51 3.17
CA LYS A 8 9.65 -11.96 1.85
C LYS A 8 8.53 -12.37 0.88
N HIS A 9 7.32 -12.64 1.39
CA HIS A 9 6.16 -12.99 0.57
C HIS A 9 5.13 -11.85 0.46
N ALA A 10 5.39 -10.68 1.04
CA ALA A 10 4.55 -9.50 0.89
C ALA A 10 4.36 -9.10 -0.59
N GLY A 11 5.38 -9.35 -1.43
CA GLY A 11 5.29 -9.15 -2.87
C GLY A 11 4.21 -10.00 -3.53
N ILE A 12 4.07 -11.27 -3.12
CA ILE A 12 3.07 -12.21 -3.67
C ILE A 12 1.66 -11.70 -3.42
N ILE A 13 1.37 -11.27 -2.19
CA ILE A 13 0.04 -10.72 -1.82
C ILE A 13 -0.27 -9.48 -2.66
N ARG A 14 0.67 -8.53 -2.76
CA ARG A 14 0.49 -7.31 -3.57
C ARG A 14 0.25 -7.63 -5.04
N THR A 15 0.98 -8.59 -5.60
CA THR A 15 0.79 -9.06 -6.98
C THR A 15 -0.60 -9.64 -7.20
N LEU A 16 -1.11 -10.42 -6.25
CA LEU A 16 -2.45 -10.99 -6.31
C LEU A 16 -3.55 -9.92 -6.16
N GLN A 17 -3.35 -8.93 -5.29
CA GLN A 17 -4.25 -7.79 -5.12
C GLN A 17 -4.32 -6.94 -6.39
N ALA A 18 -3.16 -6.58 -6.96
CA ALA A 18 -3.11 -5.87 -8.24
C ALA A 18 -3.80 -6.66 -9.36
N GLY A 19 -3.63 -7.99 -9.37
CA GLY A 19 -4.34 -8.87 -10.31
C GLY A 19 -5.85 -8.77 -10.22
N LYS A 20 -6.37 -8.84 -9.00
CA LYS A 20 -7.79 -8.67 -8.70
C LYS A 20 -8.31 -7.29 -9.15
N ASP A 21 -7.58 -6.22 -8.87
CA ASP A 21 -7.96 -4.86 -9.25
C ASP A 21 -7.95 -4.65 -10.77
N TRP A 22 -7.05 -5.33 -11.49
CA TRP A 22 -6.93 -5.24 -12.94
C TRP A 22 -7.76 -6.27 -13.71
N GLY A 23 -8.48 -7.15 -13.01
CA GLY A 23 -9.24 -8.25 -13.63
C GLY A 23 -8.34 -9.31 -14.31
N ARG A 24 -7.07 -9.40 -13.91
CA ARG A 24 -6.08 -10.36 -14.42
C ARG A 24 -6.07 -11.63 -13.58
N SER A 25 -5.72 -12.77 -14.17
CA SER A 25 -5.67 -14.03 -13.42
C SER A 25 -4.49 -14.02 -12.43
N PRO A 26 -4.68 -14.51 -11.18
CA PRO A 26 -3.60 -14.70 -10.21
C PRO A 26 -2.32 -15.34 -10.77
N SER A 27 -2.46 -16.40 -11.56
CA SER A 27 -1.30 -17.10 -12.16
C SER A 27 -0.59 -16.24 -13.19
N GLU A 28 -1.31 -15.44 -13.97
CA GLU A 28 -0.71 -14.49 -14.91
C GLU A 28 0.16 -13.48 -14.17
N MET A 29 -0.36 -12.93 -13.07
CA MET A 29 0.34 -11.94 -12.26
C MET A 29 1.58 -12.51 -11.58
N LEU A 30 1.51 -13.75 -11.07
CA LEU A 30 2.63 -14.39 -10.37
C LEU A 30 3.72 -14.91 -11.32
N LEU A 31 3.35 -15.35 -12.53
CA LEU A 31 4.26 -16.02 -13.46
C LEU A 31 4.62 -15.18 -14.69
N ALA A 32 4.07 -13.97 -14.81
CA ALA A 32 4.22 -13.07 -15.96
C ALA A 32 3.90 -13.76 -17.30
N ARG A 33 2.90 -14.64 -17.32
CA ARG A 33 2.49 -15.41 -18.51
C ARG A 33 0.98 -15.33 -18.69
N PRO A 34 0.47 -14.83 -19.84
CA PRO A 34 -0.96 -14.75 -20.09
C PRO A 34 -1.61 -16.13 -19.97
N ARG A 35 -2.57 -16.27 -19.06
CA ARG A 35 -3.38 -17.49 -18.93
C ARG A 35 -4.83 -17.15 -18.64
N PRO A 36 -5.79 -17.86 -19.27
CA PRO A 36 -7.19 -17.74 -18.93
C PRO A 36 -7.43 -18.18 -17.49
N TRP A 37 -8.49 -17.66 -16.88
CA TRP A 37 -8.93 -18.05 -15.54
C TRP A 37 -9.17 -19.56 -15.47
N GLY A 38 -8.36 -20.24 -14.67
CA GLY A 38 -8.53 -21.66 -14.37
C GLY A 38 -8.99 -21.93 -12.94
N THR A 39 -9.10 -23.21 -12.61
CA THR A 39 -9.39 -23.66 -11.23
C THR A 39 -8.35 -23.15 -10.23
N VAL A 40 -7.06 -23.14 -10.62
CA VAL A 40 -5.97 -22.62 -9.77
C VAL A 40 -6.15 -21.14 -9.48
N ASP A 41 -6.54 -20.34 -10.47
CA ASP A 41 -6.78 -18.90 -10.33
C ASP A 41 -7.97 -18.62 -9.41
N THR A 42 -9.03 -19.41 -9.54
CA THR A 42 -10.19 -19.34 -8.65
C THR A 42 -9.81 -19.68 -7.21
N LEU A 43 -8.99 -20.70 -7.01
CA LEU A 43 -8.48 -21.10 -5.69
C LEU A 43 -7.58 -20.00 -5.09
N LEU A 44 -6.68 -19.41 -5.87
CA LEU A 44 -5.81 -18.33 -5.43
C LEU A 44 -6.60 -17.07 -5.06
N ALA A 45 -7.59 -16.68 -5.87
CA ALA A 45 -8.47 -15.55 -5.57
C ALA A 45 -9.32 -15.79 -4.31
N THR A 46 -9.80 -17.03 -4.13
CA THR A 46 -10.53 -17.43 -2.92
C THR A 46 -9.62 -17.40 -1.69
N ALA A 47 -8.41 -17.94 -1.80
CA ALA A 47 -7.42 -17.94 -0.72
C ALA A 47 -7.02 -16.51 -0.33
N LEU A 48 -6.80 -15.61 -1.30
CA LEU A 48 -6.57 -14.19 -1.03
C LEU A 48 -7.74 -13.59 -0.26
N THR A 49 -8.99 -13.86 -0.68
CA THR A 49 -10.18 -13.33 -0.01
C THR A 49 -10.29 -13.82 1.43
N VAL A 50 -10.02 -15.10 1.69
CA VAL A 50 -10.02 -15.65 3.05
C VAL A 50 -8.93 -15.01 3.89
N TRP A 51 -7.73 -14.83 3.33
CA TRP A 51 -6.62 -14.18 4.01
C TRP A 51 -6.96 -12.72 4.37
N GLU A 52 -7.45 -11.92 3.42
CA GLU A 52 -7.84 -10.52 3.64
C GLU A 52 -8.92 -10.38 4.71
N LYS A 53 -9.89 -11.31 4.77
CA LYS A 53 -11.03 -11.23 5.69
C LYS A 53 -10.77 -11.80 7.08
N THR A 54 -9.91 -12.82 7.19
CA THR A 54 -9.78 -13.59 8.45
C THR A 54 -8.41 -13.49 9.09
N ARG A 55 -7.38 -13.11 8.32
CA ARG A 55 -5.99 -13.12 8.79
C ARG A 55 -5.40 -11.73 8.95
N VAL A 56 -6.04 -10.70 8.40
CA VAL A 56 -5.60 -9.32 8.52
C VAL A 56 -6.62 -8.52 9.34
N CYS A 57 -6.14 -7.76 10.32
CA CYS A 57 -6.98 -6.85 11.08
C CYS A 57 -7.48 -5.74 10.16
N ALA A 58 -8.80 -5.57 10.07
CA ALA A 58 -9.42 -4.58 9.19
C ALA A 58 -9.09 -3.12 9.57
N GLY A 59 -8.73 -2.86 10.83
CA GLY A 59 -8.38 -1.53 11.30
C GLY A 59 -6.95 -1.12 10.98
N CYS A 60 -5.96 -1.97 11.30
CA CYS A 60 -4.54 -1.63 11.20
C CYS A 60 -3.79 -2.35 10.07
N GLY A 61 -4.40 -3.31 9.37
CA GLY A 61 -3.76 -4.06 8.29
C GLY A 61 -2.69 -5.06 8.75
N MET A 62 -2.48 -5.21 10.05
CA MET A 62 -1.53 -6.18 10.62
C MET A 62 -2.15 -7.58 10.69
N PRO A 63 -1.34 -8.66 10.68
CA PRO A 63 -1.86 -10.00 10.92
C PRO A 63 -2.61 -10.08 12.25
N VAL A 64 -3.82 -10.66 12.24
CA VAL A 64 -4.71 -10.76 13.42
C VAL A 64 -4.00 -11.42 14.60
N ARG A 65 -3.20 -12.46 14.34
CA ARG A 65 -2.42 -13.18 15.36
C ARG A 65 -1.38 -12.33 16.09
N VAL A 66 -0.99 -11.18 15.52
CA VAL A 66 -0.05 -10.24 16.13
C VAL A 66 -0.82 -9.08 16.74
N ALA A 67 -1.82 -8.56 16.01
CA ALA A 67 -2.61 -7.42 16.45
C ALA A 67 -3.51 -7.70 17.67
N HIS A 68 -3.93 -8.95 17.86
CA HIS A 68 -4.80 -9.39 18.97
C HIS A 68 -4.07 -10.34 19.93
N ASP A 69 -2.73 -10.30 19.95
CA ASP A 69 -1.93 -11.05 20.91
C ASP A 69 -1.82 -10.22 22.20
N ASP A 70 -2.34 -10.74 23.31
CA ASP A 70 -2.32 -10.04 24.60
C ASP A 70 -0.88 -9.82 25.10
N ASP A 71 0.07 -10.70 24.71
CA ASP A 71 1.48 -10.56 25.05
C ASP A 71 2.19 -9.50 24.18
N ALA A 72 1.55 -9.02 23.11
CA ALA A 72 2.06 -7.96 22.25
C ALA A 72 1.68 -6.54 22.73
N ASP A 73 1.03 -6.41 23.88
CA ASP A 73 0.79 -5.10 24.49
C ASP A 73 2.11 -4.37 24.76
N GLY A 74 2.18 -3.09 24.37
CA GLY A 74 3.39 -2.26 24.46
C GLY A 74 4.46 -2.51 23.39
N TRP A 75 4.28 -3.45 22.45
CA TRP A 75 5.26 -3.73 21.38
C TRP A 75 5.02 -2.92 20.09
N PHE A 76 3.92 -2.17 20.01
CA PHE A 76 3.58 -1.35 18.86
C PHE A 76 4.01 0.10 19.07
N GLU A 77 4.80 0.62 18.15
CA GLU A 77 5.19 2.03 18.11
C GLU A 77 4.51 2.73 16.94
N MET A 78 3.91 3.90 17.20
CA MET A 78 3.36 4.73 16.14
C MET A 78 4.49 5.53 15.47
N ARG A 79 4.69 5.30 14.17
CA ARG A 79 5.57 6.13 13.35
C ARG A 79 4.76 7.20 12.64
N VAL A 80 5.25 8.42 12.68
CA VAL A 80 4.66 9.56 11.98
C VAL A 80 5.61 9.97 10.86
N ASP A 81 5.19 9.72 9.61
CA ASP A 81 5.92 10.16 8.44
C ASP A 81 5.41 11.53 7.99
N THR A 82 6.33 12.40 7.58
CA THR A 82 5.97 13.72 7.03
C THR A 82 5.96 13.65 5.51
N CYS A 83 4.80 13.92 4.90
CA CYS A 83 4.71 14.15 3.46
C CYS A 83 5.13 15.58 3.14
N GLU A 84 6.34 15.78 2.62
CA GLU A 84 6.89 17.11 2.30
C GLU A 84 6.03 17.91 1.31
N ALA A 85 5.34 17.24 0.39
CA ALA A 85 4.41 17.88 -0.53
C ALA A 85 3.18 18.44 0.22
N CYS A 86 2.61 17.66 1.14
CA CYS A 86 1.51 18.13 2.00
C CYS A 86 1.98 19.23 2.94
N ALA A 87 3.13 19.07 3.60
CA ALA A 87 3.69 20.10 4.47
C ALA A 87 3.93 21.43 3.72
N THR A 88 4.35 21.36 2.46
CA THR A 88 4.52 22.56 1.60
C THR A 88 3.19 23.23 1.28
N ARG A 89 2.15 22.45 0.92
CA ARG A 89 0.80 22.99 0.72
C ARG A 89 0.27 23.61 2.01
N ASP A 90 0.45 22.96 3.14
CA ASP A 90 -0.09 23.40 4.42
C ASP A 90 0.61 24.69 4.86
N ARG A 91 1.93 24.81 4.68
CA ARG A 91 2.70 26.06 4.84
C ARG A 91 2.18 27.17 3.94
N TRP A 92 2.09 26.92 2.63
CA TRP A 92 1.58 27.91 1.67
C TRP A 92 0.17 28.37 2.03
N THR A 93 -0.71 27.45 2.42
CA THR A 93 -2.10 27.75 2.81
C THR A 93 -2.15 28.60 4.09
N ALA A 94 -1.29 28.31 5.06
CA ALA A 94 -1.19 29.10 6.28
C ALA A 94 -0.70 30.54 6.00
N ASP A 95 0.20 30.70 5.03
CA ASP A 95 0.77 31.99 4.64
C ASP A 95 -0.17 32.80 3.72
N ASN A 96 -1.08 32.15 2.97
CA ASN A 96 -1.94 32.77 1.95
C ASN A 96 -3.44 32.70 2.32
N LYS A 97 -3.79 33.11 3.54
CA LYS A 97 -5.18 33.07 4.04
C LYS A 97 -6.14 34.01 3.28
N GLU A 98 -5.63 35.11 2.74
CA GLU A 98 -6.41 36.16 2.04
C GLU A 98 -6.27 36.07 0.52
N ARG A 99 -6.18 34.86 -0.02
CA ARG A 99 -6.10 34.64 -1.48
C ARG A 99 -7.32 35.18 -2.23
N ALA A 100 -7.11 35.59 -3.48
CA ALA A 100 -8.17 36.16 -4.28
C ALA A 100 -9.23 35.08 -4.66
N PRO A 101 -10.52 35.44 -4.73
CA PRO A 101 -11.55 34.52 -5.22
C PRO A 101 -11.21 33.97 -6.61
N GLY A 102 -11.22 32.64 -6.74
CA GLY A 102 -10.91 31.94 -7.99
C GLY A 102 -9.48 31.41 -8.11
N GLU A 103 -8.57 31.73 -7.17
CA GLU A 103 -7.22 31.15 -7.17
C GLU A 103 -7.21 29.69 -6.71
N VAL A 104 -6.71 28.80 -7.58
CA VAL A 104 -6.56 27.35 -7.31
C VAL A 104 -5.07 26.99 -7.26
N PRO A 105 -4.47 26.93 -6.06
CA PRO A 105 -3.06 26.55 -5.93
C PRO A 105 -2.83 25.10 -6.35
N SER A 106 -1.74 24.86 -7.08
CA SER A 106 -1.28 23.53 -7.46
C SER A 106 0.15 23.30 -6.94
N LEU A 107 0.44 22.05 -6.58
CA LEU A 107 1.80 21.64 -6.22
C LEU A 107 2.52 21.18 -7.48
N VAL A 108 3.72 21.70 -7.70
CA VAL A 108 4.63 21.26 -8.77
C VAL A 108 5.91 20.79 -8.11
N LEU A 109 6.32 19.56 -8.42
CA LEU A 109 7.62 19.05 -7.99
C LEU A 109 8.71 19.67 -8.86
N ASP A 110 9.77 20.17 -8.23
CA ASP A 110 10.94 20.69 -8.93
C ASP A 110 11.58 19.59 -9.82
N PRO A 111 11.69 19.80 -11.15
CA PRO A 111 12.31 18.83 -12.04
C PRO A 111 13.77 18.49 -11.70
N ASP A 112 14.51 19.44 -11.11
CA ASP A 112 15.93 19.24 -10.76
C ASP A 112 16.10 18.33 -9.53
N PHE A 113 15.05 18.12 -8.73
CA PHE A 113 15.05 17.17 -7.62
C PHE A 113 15.39 15.74 -8.07
N TYR A 114 14.95 15.33 -9.27
CA TYR A 114 15.24 13.98 -9.79
C TYR A 114 16.69 13.78 -10.19
N LYS A 115 17.37 14.84 -10.67
CA LYS A 115 18.75 14.75 -11.15
C LYS A 115 19.73 14.41 -10.02
N HIS A 116 19.47 14.89 -8.81
CA HIS A 116 20.36 14.70 -7.67
C HIS A 116 20.27 13.34 -6.97
N LYS A 117 19.22 12.53 -7.22
CA LYS A 117 19.04 11.23 -6.54
C LYS A 117 19.50 10.01 -7.33
N HIS A 118 19.93 10.17 -8.58
CA HIS A 118 20.32 9.07 -9.46
C HIS A 118 21.80 9.07 -9.88
N GLU A 119 22.65 9.84 -9.20
CA GLU A 119 24.11 9.90 -9.43
C GLU A 119 24.95 9.03 -8.47
N PHE A 120 24.37 7.96 -7.90
CA PHE A 120 25.09 6.97 -7.07
C PHE A 120 25.12 5.58 -7.71
#